data_AF-A0A7Y0U1N9-F1
#
_entry.id   AF-A0A7Y0U1N9-F1
#
_cell.length_a   1.000
_cell.length_b   1.000
_cell.length_c   1.000
_cell.angle_alpha   90.00
_cell.angle_beta   90.00
_cell.angle_gamma   90.00
#
_symmetry.space_group_name_H-M   'P 1'
#
loop_
_entity.id
_entity.type
_entity.pdbx_description
1 polymer ?
#
loop_
_entity_poly.entity_id
_entity_poly.type
_entity_poly.pdbx_seq_one_letter_code
_entity_poly.pdbx_strand_id
1 'polypeptide(L)'
;MTTTFAPDLKVSTADIVASNIRAEAARQGYSQRALGRALGLSQGQITTRWKGVARWQLDELDDVAALLGLSVHDLITPPRGGLGYEKNPSAKAPGLSDLVAGAGFEPTTSGL
;
A
#
# COMPACT_ATOMS: atom_id res chain seq x y z
N MET A 1 2.22 27.66 -4.95
CA MET A 1 0.86 27.12 -5.17
C MET A 1 0.86 25.69 -4.63
N THR A 2 0.21 25.45 -3.50
CA THR A 2 0.17 24.11 -2.89
C THR A 2 -1.16 23.47 -3.25
N THR A 3 -1.15 22.52 -4.18
CA THR A 3 -2.36 21.77 -4.55
C THR A 3 -2.72 20.83 -3.42
N THR A 4 -3.77 21.17 -2.66
CA THR A 4 -4.42 20.28 -1.70
C THR A 4 -5.09 19.15 -2.46
N PHE A 5 -4.45 17.97 -2.46
CA PHE A 5 -5.07 16.75 -2.96
C PHE A 5 -6.10 16.28 -1.92
N ALA A 6 -7.39 16.42 -2.23
CA ALA A 6 -8.47 15.90 -1.40
C ALA A 6 -8.67 14.41 -1.77
N PRO A 7 -8.30 13.45 -0.91
CA PRO A 7 -8.55 12.04 -1.20
C PRO A 7 -10.06 11.76 -1.14
N ASP A 8 -10.58 11.18 -2.22
CA ASP A 8 -11.87 10.48 -2.28
C ASP A 8 -12.01 9.55 -1.06
N LEU A 9 -13.21 9.46 -0.48
CA LEU A 9 -13.51 8.84 0.82
C LEU A 9 -13.37 7.30 0.74
N LYS A 10 -12.14 6.82 0.60
CA LYS A 10 -11.76 5.41 0.52
C LYS A 10 -10.78 5.09 1.63
N VAL A 11 -10.86 3.86 2.14
CA VAL A 11 -9.94 3.30 3.14
C VAL A 11 -8.51 3.67 2.76
N SER A 12 -7.83 4.41 3.63
CA SER A 12 -6.46 4.85 3.35
C SER A 12 -5.46 3.74 3.67
N THR A 13 -4.25 3.83 3.10
CA THR A 13 -3.15 2.93 3.48
C THR A 13 -2.86 2.98 4.99
N ALA A 14 -3.02 4.15 5.61
CA ALA A 14 -2.86 4.27 7.06
C ALA A 14 -3.92 3.48 7.85
N ASP A 15 -5.16 3.46 7.35
CA ASP A 15 -6.25 2.67 7.95
C ASP A 15 -5.98 1.17 7.82
N ILE A 16 -5.45 0.74 6.67
CA ILE A 16 -5.05 -0.66 6.43
C ILE A 16 -3.95 -1.05 7.40
N VAL A 17 -2.89 -0.26 7.48
CA VAL A 17 -1.77 -0.51 8.39
C VAL A 17 -2.27 -0.61 9.83
N ALA A 18 -3.06 0.35 10.29
CA ALA A 18 -3.62 0.30 11.64
C ALA A 18 -4.55 -0.91 11.86
N SER A 19 -5.33 -1.31 10.85
CA SER A 19 -6.18 -2.49 10.90
C SER A 19 -5.37 -3.78 10.99
N ASN A 20 -4.37 -3.93 10.11
CA ASN A 20 -3.51 -5.11 10.03
C ASN A 20 -2.68 -5.28 11.30
N ILE A 21 -2.08 -4.20 11.81
CA ILE A 21 -1.35 -4.24 13.09
C ILE A 21 -2.25 -4.70 14.23
N ARG A 22 -3.49 -4.18 14.33
CA ARG A 22 -4.44 -4.61 15.37
C ARG A 22 -4.85 -6.07 15.21
N ALA A 23 -5.14 -6.49 13.99
CA ALA A 23 -5.54 -7.86 13.70
C ALA A 23 -4.43 -8.85 14.05
N GLU A 24 -3.19 -8.57 13.65
CA GLU A 24 -2.05 -9.44 13.94
C GLU A 24 -1.68 -9.42 15.41
N ALA A 25 -1.64 -8.23 16.05
CA ALA A 25 -1.45 -8.12 17.49
C ALA A 25 -2.48 -8.97 18.25
N ALA A 26 -3.75 -8.95 17.84
CA ALA A 26 -4.79 -9.77 18.45
C ALA A 26 -4.56 -11.28 18.26
N ARG A 27 -4.12 -11.73 17.07
CA ARG A 27 -3.78 -13.14 16.82
C ARG A 27 -2.67 -13.64 17.72
N GLN A 28 -1.72 -12.76 18.04
CA GLN A 28 -0.58 -13.06 18.89
C GLN A 28 -0.83 -12.76 20.38
N GLY A 29 -2.03 -12.32 20.76
CA GLY A 29 -2.38 -12.03 22.15
C GLY A 29 -1.81 -10.72 22.70
N TYR A 30 -1.30 -9.83 21.86
CA TYR A 30 -0.87 -8.50 22.27
C TYR A 30 -2.08 -7.60 22.58
N SER A 31 -2.13 -7.11 23.81
CA SER A 31 -2.93 -5.92 24.11
C SER A 31 -2.28 -4.67 23.53
N GLN A 32 -3.07 -3.62 23.28
CA GLN A 32 -2.56 -2.30 22.88
C GLN A 32 -1.41 -1.82 23.79
N ARG A 33 -1.56 -1.93 25.11
CA ARG A 33 -0.54 -1.48 26.08
C ARG A 33 0.73 -2.32 26.00
N ALA A 34 0.58 -3.63 25.79
CA ALA A 34 1.72 -4.53 25.63
C ALA A 34 2.50 -4.20 24.35
N LEU A 35 1.80 -4.00 23.23
CA LEU A 35 2.42 -3.58 21.97
C LEU A 35 3.15 -2.23 22.12
N GLY A 36 2.50 -1.24 22.74
CA GLY A 36 3.11 0.07 22.97
C GLY A 36 4.39 -0.01 23.81
N ARG A 37 4.40 -0.82 24.88
CA ARG A 37 5.60 -1.04 25.70
C ARG A 37 6.73 -1.71 24.91
N ALA A 38 6.42 -2.70 24.09
CA ALA A 38 7.40 -3.39 23.28
C ALA A 38 8.05 -2.46 22.23
N LEU A 39 7.30 -1.47 21.74
CA LEU A 39 7.77 -0.46 20.77
C LEU A 39 8.35 0.80 21.43
N GLY A 40 8.49 0.84 22.76
CA GLY A 40 8.97 2.04 23.46
C GLY A 40 8.04 3.25 23.38
N LEU A 41 6.77 3.06 22.99
CA LEU A 41 5.79 4.13 22.86
C LEU A 41 5.11 4.44 24.19
N SER A 42 4.90 5.73 24.46
CA SER A 42 4.05 6.16 25.57
C SER A 42 2.59 5.70 25.36
N GLN A 43 1.84 5.61 26.46
CA GLN A 43 0.43 5.20 26.41
C GLN A 43 -0.41 6.09 25.48
N GLY A 44 -0.16 7.40 25.45
CA GLY A 44 -0.84 8.33 24.55
C GLY A 44 -0.52 8.05 23.09
N GLN A 45 0.78 7.89 22.77
CA GLN A 45 1.26 7.60 21.42
C GLN A 45 0.71 6.30 20.84
N ILE A 46 0.67 5.23 21.63
CA ILE A 46 0.08 3.97 21.16
C ILE A 46 -1.43 4.06 21.04
N THR A 47 -2.12 4.82 21.91
CA THR A 47 -3.58 4.97 21.84
C THR A 47 -4.04 5.70 20.59
N THR A 48 -3.36 6.78 20.21
CA THR A 48 -3.73 7.53 19.01
C THR A 48 -3.46 6.72 17.75
N ARG A 49 -2.33 6.00 17.67
CA ARG A 49 -2.02 5.09 16.54
C ARG A 49 -2.96 3.90 16.46
N TRP A 50 -3.21 3.26 17.60
CA TRP A 50 -4.12 2.12 17.68
C TRP A 50 -5.54 2.49 17.22
N LYS A 51 -5.99 3.72 17.47
CA LYS A 51 -7.30 4.20 17.00
C LYS A 51 -7.28 4.71 15.55
N GLY A 52 -6.12 4.83 14.90
CA GLY A 52 -5.97 5.42 13.57
C GLY A 52 -6.02 6.96 13.56
N VAL A 53 -5.99 7.61 14.75
CA VAL A 53 -5.98 9.09 14.86
C VAL A 53 -4.61 9.64 14.48
N ALA A 54 -3.55 9.01 14.99
CA ALA A 54 -2.19 9.27 14.55
C ALA A 54 -1.78 8.18 13.56
N ARG A 55 -1.07 8.57 12.50
CA ARG A 55 -0.53 7.62 11.53
C ARG A 55 0.69 6.92 12.13
N TRP A 56 0.87 5.66 11.75
CA TRP A 56 2.15 4.98 11.91
C TRP A 56 3.15 5.61 10.94
N GLN A 57 4.32 5.98 11.43
CA GLN A 57 5.40 6.47 10.59
C GLN A 57 6.07 5.31 9.86
N LEU A 58 6.73 5.61 8.75
CA LEU A 58 7.32 4.58 7.89
C LEU A 58 8.43 3.80 8.62
N ASP A 59 9.26 4.52 9.39
CA ASP A 59 10.31 3.96 10.26
C ASP A 59 9.72 3.11 11.39
N GLU A 60 8.55 3.45 11.91
CA GLU A 60 7.86 2.63 12.92
C GLU A 60 7.36 1.29 12.34
N LEU A 61 7.17 1.18 11.03
CA LEU A 61 6.68 -0.06 10.42
C LEU A 61 7.71 -1.17 10.47
N ASP A 62 9.00 -0.85 10.38
CA ASP A 62 10.07 -1.84 10.48
C ASP A 62 10.07 -2.50 11.86
N ASP A 63 9.96 -1.70 12.93
CA ASP A 63 9.91 -2.17 14.31
C ASP A 63 8.64 -3.00 14.59
N VAL A 64 7.49 -2.54 14.10
CA VAL A 64 6.21 -3.26 14.28
C VAL A 64 6.22 -4.59 13.51
N ALA A 65 6.73 -4.58 12.28
CA ALA A 65 6.84 -5.77 11.46
C ALA A 65 7.76 -6.80 12.12
N ALA A 66 8.94 -6.37 12.58
CA ALA A 66 9.89 -7.22 13.31
C ALA A 66 9.26 -7.80 14.58
N LEU A 67 8.56 -6.98 15.38
CA LEU A 67 7.90 -7.41 16.60
C LEU A 67 6.80 -8.45 16.36
N LEU A 68 6.04 -8.30 15.27
CA LEU A 68 4.94 -9.19 14.91
C LEU A 68 5.38 -10.36 14.01
N GLY A 69 6.68 -10.46 13.66
CA GLY A 69 7.18 -11.50 12.76
C GLY A 69 6.60 -11.41 11.34
N LEU A 70 6.26 -10.20 10.89
CA LEU A 70 5.73 -9.90 9.55
C LEU A 70 6.77 -9.15 8.72
N SER A 71 6.51 -9.01 7.42
CA SER A 71 7.17 -8.01 6.59
C SER A 71 6.37 -6.69 6.56
N VAL A 72 7.03 -5.57 6.26
CA VAL A 72 6.33 -4.29 6.03
C VAL A 72 5.31 -4.41 4.90
N HIS A 73 5.59 -5.25 3.89
CA HIS A 73 4.66 -5.54 2.81
C HIS A 73 3.34 -6.13 3.34
N ASP A 74 3.39 -7.04 4.32
CA ASP A 74 2.20 -7.61 4.92
C ASP A 74 1.38 -6.57 5.68
N LEU A 75 2.04 -5.60 6.33
CA LEU A 75 1.37 -4.52 7.06
C LEU A 75 0.60 -3.58 6.13
N ILE A 76 1.13 -3.29 4.94
CA ILE A 76 0.47 -2.40 3.97
C ILE A 76 -0.50 -3.13 3.03
N THR A 77 -0.46 -4.45 2.97
CA THR A 77 -1.32 -5.26 2.11
C THR A 77 -2.69 -5.41 2.75
N PRO A 78 -3.78 -4.95 2.10
CA PRO A 78 -5.10 -5.16 2.65
C PRO A 78 -5.45 -6.67 2.67
N PRO A 79 -6.20 -7.12 3.69
CA PRO A 79 -6.69 -8.50 3.73
C PRO A 79 -7.53 -8.82 2.49
N ARG A 80 -7.51 -10.09 2.04
CA ARG A 80 -8.15 -10.55 0.79
C ARG A 80 -9.51 -9.88 0.56
N GLY A 81 -9.62 -9.15 -0.56
CA GLY A 81 -10.79 -8.35 -0.94
C GLY A 81 -10.66 -6.83 -0.75
N GLY A 82 -9.45 -6.27 -0.68
CA GLY A 82 -9.24 -4.86 -0.31
C GLY A 82 -8.63 -3.91 -1.36
N LEU A 83 -9.03 -2.64 -1.21
CA LEU A 83 -8.73 -1.38 -1.93
C LEU A 83 -9.12 -1.23 -3.41
N GLY A 84 -9.29 -2.30 -4.17
CA GLY A 84 -9.65 -2.16 -5.60
C GLY A 84 -8.52 -1.61 -6.49
N TYR A 85 -7.25 -1.73 -6.07
CA TYR A 85 -6.11 -1.71 -7.00
C TYR A 85 -5.99 -3.04 -7.77
N GLU A 86 -6.90 -3.98 -7.52
CA GLU A 86 -7.18 -5.12 -8.38
C GLU A 86 -7.25 -4.60 -9.81
N LYS A 87 -6.24 -4.97 -10.61
CA LYS A 87 -6.01 -4.57 -12.00
C LYS A 87 -7.33 -4.26 -12.67
N ASN A 88 -7.67 -2.98 -12.87
CA ASN A 88 -8.88 -2.61 -13.56
C ASN A 88 -8.77 -3.18 -15.00
N PRO A 89 -9.51 -4.24 -15.39
CA PRO A 89 -9.43 -4.75 -16.75
C PRO A 89 -9.94 -3.72 -17.76
N SER A 90 -10.58 -2.64 -17.29
CA SER A 90 -11.04 -1.51 -18.08
C SER A 90 -10.04 -0.35 -18.16
N ALA A 91 -8.84 -0.44 -17.57
CA ALA A 91 -7.72 0.43 -17.96
C ALA A 91 -7.20 -0.05 -19.32
N LYS A 92 -8.05 0.07 -20.36
CA LYS A 92 -7.57 0.10 -21.74
C LYS A 92 -6.59 1.27 -21.77
N ALA A 93 -5.31 0.98 -22.01
CA ALA A 93 -4.34 2.02 -22.30
C ALA A 93 -4.98 2.98 -23.32
N PRO A 94 -4.92 4.32 -23.12
CA PRO A 94 -5.21 5.25 -24.20
C PRO A 94 -4.44 4.74 -25.42
N GLY A 95 -5.18 4.41 -26.48
CA GLY A 95 -4.73 3.51 -27.53
C GLY A 95 -3.35 3.88 -28.04
N LEU A 96 -2.37 3.03 -27.72
CA LEU A 96 -1.15 2.90 -28.50
C LEU A 96 -1.17 1.54 -29.20
N SER A 97 -2.33 1.20 -29.78
CA SER A 97 -2.48 0.02 -30.64
C SER A 97 -2.39 0.35 -32.13
N ASP A 98 -2.33 1.63 -32.51
CA ASP A 98 -2.30 2.06 -33.93
C ASP A 98 -0.95 2.66 -34.37
N LEU A 99 0.12 2.46 -33.60
CA LEU A 99 1.48 2.87 -33.97
C LEU A 99 2.43 1.66 -33.93
N VAL A 100 2.17 0.68 -34.81
CA VAL A 100 3.23 -0.22 -35.28
C VAL A 100 3.37 -0.07 -36.80
N ALA A 101 4.61 0.07 -37.20
CA ALA A 101 5.07 0.49 -38.52
C ALA A 101 4.77 -0.53 -39.62
N GLY A 102 4.48 -0.02 -40.82
CA GLY A 102 4.33 -0.82 -42.04
C GLY A 102 4.34 0.02 -43.32
N ALA A 103 5.06 1.14 -43.34
CA ALA A 103 5.42 1.83 -44.59
C ALA A 103 6.94 1.96 -44.61
N GLY A 104 7.61 1.13 -45.41
CA GLY A 104 9.06 1.21 -45.64
C GLY A 104 9.85 -0.03 -45.22
N PHE A 105 9.57 -1.17 -45.84
CA PHE A 105 10.55 -2.26 -45.95
C PHE A 105 10.30 -3.11 -47.20
N GLU A 106 10.18 -2.47 -48.37
CA GLU A 106 10.36 -3.17 -49.63
C GLU A 106 11.84 -3.09 -50.00
N PRO A 107 12.61 -4.20 -50.01
CA PRO A 107 13.83 -4.20 -50.78
C PRO A 107 13.42 -4.15 -52.25
N THR A 108 13.76 -3.06 -52.95
CA THR A 108 13.90 -3.09 -54.40
C THR A 108 14.88 -4.22 -54.72
N THR A 109 14.36 -5.32 -55.24
CA THR A 109 15.15 -6.24 -56.04
C THR A 109 15.50 -5.47 -57.31
N SER A 110 16.65 -4.82 -57.29
CA SER A 110 17.36 -4.38 -58.49
C SER A 110 18.26 -5.53 -58.96
N GLY A 111 18.09 -5.93 -60.22
CA GLY A 111 19.11 -6.63 -61.01
C GLY A 111 18.82 -8.10 -61.28
N LEU A 112 18.31 -8.43 -62.47
CA LEU A 112 19.05 -8.71 -63.71
C LEU A 112 18.08 -8.99 -64.86
#